data_AF-A0AAP5H6U7-F1
#
_entry.id   AF-A0AAP5H6U7-F1
#
_cell.length_a   1.000
_cell.length_b   1.000
_cell.length_c   1.000
_cell.angle_alpha   90.00
_cell.angle_beta   90.00
_cell.angle_gamma   90.00
#
_symmetry.space_group_name_H-M   'P 1'
#
loop_
_entity.id
_entity.type
_entity.pdbx_description
1 polymer ?
#
loop_
_entity_poly.entity_id
_entity_poly.type
_entity_poly.pdbx_seq_one_letter_code
_entity_poly.pdbx_strand_id
1 'polypeptide(L)' 'MRKRYSIEKAEWSETKEKDYEQECRDIVFKFNDEFVQRDGVIYLNRKNGQTVVIEPLNQKTLWYETWLTIKDIYSA' A
#
# COMPACT_ATOMS: atom_id res chain seq x y z
N MET A 1 -0.35 31.03 -21.73
CA MET A 1 -0.28 29.55 -21.75
C MET A 1 -0.31 29.03 -20.31
N ARG A 2 -1.46 28.53 -19.82
CA ARG A 2 -1.60 27.93 -18.49
C ARG A 2 -1.98 26.46 -18.61
N LYS A 3 -1.04 25.60 -19.01
CA LYS A 3 -1.23 24.14 -19.02
C LYS A 3 0.15 23.52 -18.94
N ARG A 4 0.55 22.95 -17.79
CA ARG A 4 1.51 21.83 -17.64
C ARG A 4 1.90 21.46 -16.20
N TYR A 5 1.73 22.33 -15.21
CA TYR A 5 2.11 22.01 -13.81
C TYR A 5 1.30 20.89 -13.13
N SER A 6 0.14 20.53 -13.66
CA SER A 6 -0.71 19.49 -13.06
C SER A 6 -0.32 18.07 -13.46
N ILE A 7 0.47 17.90 -14.52
CA ILE A 7 0.83 16.58 -15.06
C ILE A 7 1.97 15.99 -14.24
N GLU A 8 2.98 16.80 -13.94
CA GLU A 8 4.17 16.38 -13.17
C GLU A 8 3.84 15.88 -11.74
N LYS A 9 2.81 16.45 -11.10
CA LYS A 9 2.39 16.00 -9.76
C LYS A 9 1.59 14.69 -9.78
N ALA A 10 0.85 14.44 -10.86
CA ALA A 10 0.09 13.20 -11.01
C ALA A 10 1.04 12.03 -11.24
N GLU A 11 2.03 12.21 -12.13
CA GLU A 11 3.05 11.18 -12.42
C GLU A 11 3.91 10.85 -11.20
N TRP A 12 4.23 11.85 -10.35
CA TRP A 12 4.90 11.60 -9.08
C TRP A 12 4.04 10.69 -8.18
N SER A 13 2.75 11.02 -8.02
CA SER A 13 1.85 10.28 -7.12
C SER A 13 1.69 8.82 -7.55
N GLU A 14 1.56 8.54 -8.85
CA GLU A 14 1.46 7.18 -9.38
C GLU A 14 2.77 6.39 -9.23
N THR A 15 3.92 7.05 -9.41
CA THR A 15 5.22 6.39 -9.24
C THR A 15 5.48 6.03 -7.78
N LYS A 16 5.07 6.91 -6.85
CA LYS A 16 5.14 6.69 -5.41
C LYS A 16 4.26 5.53 -4.94
N GLU A 17 3.04 5.40 -5.45
CA GLU A 17 2.16 4.27 -5.09
C GLU A 17 2.77 2.92 -5.45
N LYS A 18 3.43 2.82 -6.61
CA LYS A 18 4.15 1.59 -6.99
C LYS A 18 5.33 1.29 -6.07
N ASP A 19 6.04 2.33 -5.64
CA ASP A 19 7.15 2.21 -4.68
C ASP A 19 6.62 1.69 -3.33
N TYR A 20 5.51 2.26 -2.84
CA TYR A 20 4.85 1.79 -1.62
C TYR A 20 4.32 0.36 -1.74
N GLU A 21 3.73 -0.03 -2.88
CA GLU A 21 3.33 -1.42 -3.13
C GLU A 21 4.52 -2.37 -3.00
N GLN A 22 5.63 -2.03 -3.65
CA GLN A 22 6.82 -2.86 -3.66
C GLN A 22 7.43 -2.98 -2.26
N GLU A 23 7.56 -1.87 -1.52
CA GLU A 23 8.03 -1.88 -0.13
C GLU A 23 7.12 -2.71 0.78
N CYS A 24 5.80 -2.56 0.66
CA CYS A 24 4.85 -3.36 1.44
C CYS A 24 5.09 -4.84 1.19
N ARG A 25 5.15 -5.25 -0.09
CA ARG A 25 5.34 -6.66 -0.48
C ARG A 25 6.66 -7.21 0.04
N ASP A 26 7.74 -6.44 -0.01
CA ASP A 26 9.04 -6.84 0.52
C ASP A 26 9.00 -7.08 2.04
N ILE A 27 8.35 -6.16 2.78
CA ILE A 27 8.17 -6.29 4.22
C ILE A 27 7.39 -7.57 4.55
N VAL A 28 6.19 -7.76 4.00
CA VAL A 28 5.39 -8.96 4.35
C VAL A 28 6.09 -10.24 3.94
N PHE A 29 6.78 -10.24 2.80
CA PHE A 29 7.55 -11.39 2.34
C PHE A 29 8.68 -11.74 3.33
N LYS A 30 9.37 -10.73 3.87
CA LYS A 30 10.40 -10.92 4.91
C LYS A 30 9.84 -11.57 6.18
N PHE A 31 8.58 -11.30 6.52
CA PHE A 31 7.89 -11.92 7.66
C PHE A 31 7.14 -13.22 7.28
N ASN A 32 7.26 -13.67 6.03
CA ASN A 32 6.57 -14.85 5.49
C ASN A 32 5.03 -14.72 5.57
N ASP A 33 4.54 -13.49 5.46
CA ASP A 33 3.13 -13.13 5.38
C ASP A 33 2.77 -12.75 3.93
N GLU A 34 1.48 -12.73 3.60
CA GLU A 34 1.00 -12.48 2.23
C GLU A 34 -0.11 -11.42 2.20
N PHE A 35 -0.08 -10.53 1.21
CA PHE A 35 -1.24 -9.67 0.93
C PHE A 35 -2.25 -10.37 0.03
N VAL A 36 -3.51 -10.28 0.44
CA VAL A 36 -4.64 -10.74 -0.34
C VAL A 36 -5.56 -9.55 -0.58
N GLN A 37 -5.76 -9.16 -1.82
CA GLN A 37 -6.75 -8.16 -2.18
C GLN A 37 -8.10 -8.84 -2.45
N ARG A 38 -9.16 -8.45 -1.75
CA ARG A 38 -10.54 -8.90 -2.04
C ARG A 38 -11.48 -7.72 -1.95
N ASP A 39 -12.34 -7.57 -2.95
CA ASP A 39 -13.37 -6.51 -3.01
C ASP A 39 -12.82 -5.07 -2.80
N GLY A 40 -11.57 -4.82 -3.25
CA GLY A 40 -10.91 -3.53 -3.08
C GLY A 40 -10.29 -3.29 -1.69
N VAL A 41 -10.37 -4.27 -0.80
CA VAL A 41 -9.78 -4.26 0.55
C VAL A 41 -8.50 -5.08 0.56
N ILE A 42 -7.47 -4.59 1.27
CA ILE A 42 -6.19 -5.28 1.44
C ILE A 42 -6.19 -6.05 2.77
N TYR A 43 -6.07 -7.37 2.67
CA TYR A 43 -5.94 -8.29 3.80
C TYR A 43 -4.50 -8.77 3.92
N LEU A 44 -4.04 -8.97 5.15
CA LEU A 44 -2.74 -9.57 5.44
C LEU A 44 -2.99 -10.95 6.01
N ASN A 45 -2.63 -11.93 5.22
CA ASN A 45 -2.68 -13.32 5.59
C ASN A 45 -1.41 -13.65 6.36
N ARG A 46 -1.53 -13.76 7.69
CA ARG A 46 -0.43 -14.17 8.56
C ARG A 46 -0.54 -15.64 8.90
N LYS A 47 0.59 -16.24 9.27
CA LYS A 47 0.65 -17.64 9.74
C LYS A 47 -0.33 -17.96 10.89
N ASN A 48 -0.65 -16.97 11.73
CA ASN A 48 -1.55 -17.11 12.89
C ASN A 48 -2.99 -16.65 12.63
N GLY A 49 -3.34 -16.28 11.39
CA GLY A 49 -4.68 -15.85 11.03
C GLY A 49 -4.69 -14.65 10.08
N GLN A 50 -5.82 -14.47 9.38
CA GLN A 50 -6.02 -13.35 8.46
C GLN A 50 -6.38 -12.09 9.26
N THR A 51 -5.59 -11.04 9.11
CA THR A 51 -5.86 -9.73 9.71
C THR A 51 -6.20 -8.74 8.60
N VAL A 52 -7.27 -7.97 8.76
CA VAL A 52 -7.57 -6.84 7.87
C VAL A 52 -6.47 -5.81 8.06
N VAL A 53 -5.77 -5.42 6.98
CA VAL A 53 -4.75 -4.37 7.08
C VAL A 53 -5.44 -3.03 7.04
N ILE A 54 -6.18 -2.79 5.95
CA ILE A 54 -6.84 -1.51 5.75
C ILE A 54 -7.99 -1.66 4.77
N GLU A 55 -9.10 -1.00 5.09
CA GLU A 55 -10.12 -0.61 4.12
C GLU A 55 -9.73 0.78 3.62
N PRO A 56 -9.12 0.89 2.44
CA PRO A 56 -8.59 2.17 1.97
C PRO A 56 -9.74 3.13 1.68
N LEU A 57 -9.68 4.33 2.28
CA LEU A 57 -10.69 5.38 2.07
C LEU A 57 -10.66 5.90 0.63
N ASN A 58 -9.52 5.74 -0.06
CA ASN A 58 -9.35 6.17 -1.44
C ASN A 58 -8.41 5.23 -2.20
N GLN A 59 -8.84 4.72 -3.36
CA GLN A 59 -8.03 3.79 -4.16
C GLN A 59 -6.70 4.38 -4.65
N LYS A 60 -6.59 5.72 -4.72
CA LYS A 60 -5.35 6.43 -5.14
C LYS A 60 -4.27 6.53 -4.06
N THR A 61 -4.61 6.15 -2.83
CA THR A 61 -3.68 6.16 -1.69
C THR A 61 -3.63 4.80 -1.01
N LEU A 62 -4.15 3.78 -1.69
CA LEU A 62 -4.33 2.44 -1.15
C LEU A 62 -3.02 1.85 -0.64
N TRP A 63 -1.95 1.97 -1.42
CA TRP A 63 -0.64 1.42 -1.02
C TRP A 63 0.08 2.31 -0.02
N TYR A 64 -0.13 3.62 -0.07
CA TYR A 64 0.42 4.53 0.93
C TYR A 64 -0.17 4.25 2.33
N GLU A 65 -1.49 4.11 2.40
CA GLU A 65 -2.22 3.77 3.63
C GLU A 65 -1.84 2.37 4.13
N THR A 66 -1.72 1.41 3.21
CA THR A 66 -1.22 0.05 3.51
C THR A 66 0.20 0.11 4.07
N TRP A 67 1.09 0.90 3.47
CA TRP A 67 2.49 1.04 3.89
C TRP A 67 2.63 1.63 5.28
N LEU A 68 1.86 2.67 5.61
CA LEU A 68 1.82 3.23 6.97
C LEU A 68 1.41 2.16 7.99
N THR A 69 0.36 1.41 7.68
CA THR A 69 -0.17 0.36 8.56
C THR A 69 0.82 -0.78 8.74
N ILE A 70 1.49 -1.19 7.66
CA ILE A 70 2.49 -2.25 7.67
C ILE A 70 3.73 -1.81 8.44
N LYS A 71 4.16 -0.56 8.28
CA LYS A 71 5.22 0.00 9.11
C LYS A 71 4.83 0.03 10.58
N ASP A 72 3.59 0.35 10.94
CA ASP A 72 3.13 0.31 12.33
C ASP A 72 3.12 -1.13 12.89
N ILE A 73 2.63 -2.09 12.10
CA ILE A 73 2.58 -3.52 12.46
C ILE A 73 3.97 -4.13 12.67
N TYR A 74 4.91 -3.84 11.77
CA TYR A 74 6.23 -4.49 11.73
C TYR A 74 7.36 -3.62 12.30
N SER A 75 7.11 -2.35 12.65
CA SER A 75 8.03 -1.58 13.50
C SER A 75 7.88 -2.05 14.93
N ALA A 76 8.65 -3.08 15.27
CA ALA A 76 9.09 -3.34 16.65
C ALA A 76 10.32 -2.48 16.97
#